data_AF-A0A7S0UCR2-F1
#
_entry.id   AF-A0A7S0UCR2-F1
#
_cell.length_a   1.000
_cell.length_b   1.000
_cell.length_c   1.000
_cell.angle_alpha   90.00
_cell.angle_beta   90.00
_cell.angle_gamma   90.00
#
_symmetry.space_group_name_H-M   'P 1'
#
loop_
_entity.id
_entity.type
_entity.pdbx_description
1 polymer ?
#
loop_
_entity_poly.entity_id
_entity_poly.type
_entity_poly.pdbx_seq_one_letter_code
_entity_poly.pdbx_strand_id
1 'polypeptide(L)'
;GGFTRWDLWMLELHCSQVEMGVKTCSADFGHFNTSQTVPEVLSECRRFVSADRALLFVTDKVTHELKIQADASQHLFPKARSARDVPLRVPLSDGLLGYVARTGIPICLPDAHHDPRFNRSLDERLSYSTTSLMALPVPDPVDPTAQMGLILISNKVGGGAF
;
A
#
# COMPACT_ATOMS: atom_id res chain seq x y z
N GLY A 1 0.54 -21.22 16.40
CA GLY A 1 0.00 -21.69 15.10
C GLY A 1 0.91 -21.17 14.03
N GLY A 2 1.56 -22.06 13.28
CA GLY A 2 2.46 -21.67 12.20
C GLY A 2 1.67 -21.41 10.91
N PHE A 3 2.15 -20.46 10.13
CA PHE A 3 1.67 -20.15 8.79
C PHE A 3 1.70 -21.41 7.92
N THR A 4 0.55 -21.87 7.47
CA THR A 4 0.41 -23.08 6.66
C THR A 4 0.66 -22.79 5.19
N ARG A 5 0.89 -23.84 4.40
CA ARG A 5 0.96 -23.75 2.94
C ARG A 5 -0.35 -23.24 2.32
N TRP A 6 -1.48 -23.46 2.99
CA TRP A 6 -2.78 -22.91 2.61
C TRP A 6 -2.86 -21.41 2.86
N ASP A 7 -2.29 -20.93 3.97
CA ASP A 7 -2.18 -19.50 4.24
C ASP A 7 -1.33 -18.82 3.17
N LEU A 8 -0.17 -19.40 2.81
CA LEU A 8 0.66 -18.90 1.71
C LEU A 8 -0.09 -18.85 0.37
N TRP A 9 -0.86 -19.89 0.05
CA TRP A 9 -1.59 -19.94 -1.22
C TRP A 9 -2.78 -18.98 -1.25
N MET A 10 -3.47 -18.80 -0.13
CA MET A 10 -4.52 -17.79 0.03
C MET A 10 -3.95 -16.38 -0.05
N LEU A 11 -2.80 -16.12 0.56
CA LEU A 11 -2.05 -14.89 0.36
C LEU A 11 -1.68 -14.69 -1.10
N GLU A 12 -1.13 -15.69 -1.78
CA GLU A 12 -0.79 -15.60 -3.21
C GLU A 12 -2.02 -15.32 -4.07
N LEU A 13 -3.17 -15.90 -3.72
CA LEU A 13 -4.44 -15.66 -4.41
C LEU A 13 -4.96 -14.24 -4.17
N HIS A 14 -4.96 -13.77 -2.93
CA HIS A 14 -5.33 -12.40 -2.56
C HIS A 14 -4.36 -11.39 -3.20
N CYS A 15 -3.04 -11.65 -3.15
CA CYS A 15 -2.03 -10.88 -3.85
C CYS A 15 -2.30 -10.84 -5.35
N SER A 16 -2.63 -11.97 -5.99
CA SER A 16 -2.95 -12.02 -7.42
C SER A 16 -4.20 -11.19 -7.77
N GLN A 17 -5.24 -11.23 -6.92
CA GLN A 17 -6.45 -10.42 -7.12
C GLN A 17 -6.17 -8.92 -6.92
N VAL A 18 -5.36 -8.56 -5.91
CA VAL A 18 -4.97 -7.16 -5.67
C VAL A 18 -3.98 -6.67 -6.72
N GLU A 19 -3.08 -7.51 -7.23
CA GLU A 19 -2.18 -7.19 -8.34
C GLU A 19 -2.94 -6.79 -9.61
N MET A 20 -4.10 -7.39 -9.85
CA MET A 20 -5.00 -6.96 -10.92
C MET A 20 -5.49 -5.53 -10.69
N GLY A 21 -5.90 -5.20 -9.46
CA GLY A 21 -6.24 -3.83 -9.07
C GLY A 21 -5.06 -2.86 -9.22
N VAL A 22 -3.86 -3.26 -8.80
CA VAL A 22 -2.63 -2.48 -8.96
C VAL A 22 -2.33 -2.18 -10.43
N LYS A 23 -2.51 -3.16 -11.33
CA LYS A 23 -2.34 -2.96 -12.78
C LYS A 23 -3.35 -1.95 -13.33
N THR A 24 -4.59 -2.01 -12.87
CA THR A 24 -5.62 -1.00 -13.19
C THR A 24 -5.21 0.39 -12.70
N CYS A 25 -4.71 0.50 -11.46
CA CYS A 25 -4.16 1.77 -10.96
C CYS A 25 -3.03 2.30 -11.86
N SER A 26 -2.05 1.46 -12.22
CA SER A 26 -0.94 1.85 -13.10
C SER A 26 -1.43 2.32 -14.48
N ALA A 27 -2.41 1.63 -15.07
CA ALA A 27 -3.04 2.03 -16.33
C ALA A 27 -3.75 3.39 -16.23
N ASP A 28 -4.46 3.67 -15.14
CA ASP A 28 -5.14 4.95 -14.88
C ASP A 28 -4.16 6.11 -14.66
N PHE A 29 -2.94 5.83 -14.19
CA PHE A 29 -1.88 6.85 -14.16
C PHE A 29 -1.30 7.11 -15.55
N GLY A 30 -1.32 6.12 -16.44
CA GLY A 30 -0.85 6.25 -17.82
C GLY A 30 -1.85 6.91 -18.78
N HIS A 31 -3.16 6.83 -18.51
CA HIS A 31 -4.22 7.36 -19.37
C HIS A 31 -5.22 8.23 -18.59
N PHE A 32 -5.69 9.32 -19.22
CA PHE A 32 -6.63 10.33 -18.69
C PHE A 32 -7.82 9.76 -17.87
N ASN A 33 -7.70 9.60 -16.53
CA ASN A 33 -8.79 9.88 -15.56
C ASN A 33 -8.33 9.91 -14.08
N THR A 34 -7.44 10.83 -13.71
CA THR A 34 -6.74 10.82 -12.41
C THR A 34 -7.53 11.27 -11.16
N SER A 35 -8.86 11.42 -11.20
CA SER A 35 -9.64 11.96 -10.06
C SER A 35 -10.72 11.07 -9.47
N GLN A 36 -11.19 10.01 -10.15
CA GLN A 36 -12.29 9.18 -9.63
C GLN A 36 -11.95 7.68 -9.50
N THR A 37 -11.10 7.12 -10.37
CA THR A 37 -10.90 5.67 -10.42
C THR A 37 -9.91 5.12 -9.39
N VAL A 38 -8.82 5.84 -9.09
CA VAL A 38 -7.80 5.35 -8.13
C VAL A 38 -8.38 5.07 -6.73
N PRO A 39 -9.19 5.96 -6.12
CA PRO A 39 -9.85 5.65 -4.85
C PRO A 39 -10.83 4.46 -4.93
N GLU A 40 -11.51 4.27 -6.05
CA GLU A 40 -12.42 3.13 -6.26
C GLU A 40 -11.64 1.81 -6.32
N VAL A 41 -10.55 1.76 -7.09
CA VAL A 41 -9.69 0.57 -7.16
C VAL A 41 -9.07 0.26 -5.80
N LEU A 42 -8.59 1.26 -5.07
CA LEU A 42 -8.11 1.07 -3.69
C LEU A 42 -9.22 0.56 -2.76
N SER A 43 -10.44 1.07 -2.90
CA SER A 43 -11.59 0.61 -2.12
C SER A 43 -11.93 -0.85 -2.42
N GLU A 44 -11.87 -1.26 -3.68
CA GLU A 44 -12.07 -2.66 -4.08
C GLU A 44 -10.95 -3.55 -3.55
N CYS A 45 -9.68 -3.15 -3.68
CA CYS A 45 -8.55 -3.87 -3.09
C CYS A 45 -8.74 -4.08 -1.59
N ARG A 46 -9.10 -3.02 -0.85
CA ARG A 46 -9.40 -3.08 0.57
C ARG A 46 -10.52 -4.07 0.89
N ARG A 47 -11.60 -4.07 0.09
CA ARG A 47 -12.75 -4.96 0.26
C ARG A 47 -12.39 -6.42 -0.03
N PHE A 48 -11.65 -6.69 -1.10
CA PHE A 48 -11.23 -8.04 -1.48
C PHE A 48 -10.48 -8.75 -0.37
N VAL A 49 -9.50 -8.08 0.23
CA VAL A 49 -8.76 -8.65 1.36
C VAL A 49 -9.42 -8.37 2.71
N SER A 50 -10.61 -7.76 2.71
CA SER A 50 -11.33 -7.27 3.89
C SER A 50 -10.38 -6.68 4.95
N ALA A 51 -9.73 -5.58 4.55
CA ALA A 51 -8.82 -4.79 5.35
C ALA A 51 -9.48 -3.52 5.91
N ASP A 52 -8.90 -2.98 6.97
CA ASP A 52 -9.28 -1.69 7.55
C ASP A 52 -8.93 -0.55 6.58
N ARG A 53 -7.73 -0.61 5.97
CA ARG A 53 -7.16 0.51 5.21
C ARG A 53 -6.50 0.09 3.91
N ALA A 54 -6.54 1.00 2.94
CA ALA A 54 -5.73 0.93 1.72
C ALA A 54 -5.28 2.35 1.32
N LEU A 55 -3.96 2.52 1.21
CA LEU A 55 -3.29 3.76 0.83
C LEU A 55 -2.48 3.54 -0.43
N LEU A 56 -2.51 4.50 -1.35
CA LEU A 56 -1.56 4.55 -2.46
C LEU A 56 -0.45 5.54 -2.12
N PHE A 57 0.79 5.06 -2.19
CA PHE A 57 1.99 5.86 -2.15
C PHE A 57 2.57 5.99 -3.56
N VAL A 58 2.98 7.20 -3.94
CA VAL A 58 3.70 7.48 -5.19
C VAL A 58 5.08 8.03 -4.86
N THR A 59 6.07 7.56 -5.60
CA THR A 59 7.46 7.98 -5.50
C THR A 59 7.66 9.35 -6.15
N ASP A 60 8.18 10.31 -5.39
CA ASP A 60 8.78 11.52 -5.95
C ASP A 60 10.21 11.19 -6.40
N LYS A 61 10.44 11.19 -7.71
CA LYS A 61 11.74 10.87 -8.32
C LYS A 61 12.81 11.93 -8.05
N VAL A 62 12.43 13.16 -7.66
CA VAL A 62 13.36 14.25 -7.36
C VAL A 62 13.82 14.18 -5.90
N THR A 63 12.88 14.00 -4.96
CA THR A 63 13.21 13.98 -3.53
C THR A 63 13.57 12.60 -3.00
N HIS A 64 13.33 11.54 -3.79
CA HIS A 64 13.47 10.14 -3.37
C HIS A 64 12.62 9.81 -2.12
N GLU A 65 11.38 10.29 -2.10
CA GLU A 65 10.42 10.07 -1.02
C GLU A 65 9.09 9.55 -1.57
N LEU A 66 8.39 8.77 -0.76
CA LEU A 66 7.01 8.36 -1.00
C LEU A 66 6.04 9.40 -0.42
N LYS A 67 4.99 9.70 -1.19
CA LYS A 67 3.89 10.59 -0.82
C LYS A 67 2.56 9.86 -0.93
N ILE A 68 1.62 10.16 -0.04
CA ILE A 68 0.26 9.62 -0.15
C ILE A 68 -0.43 10.32 -1.32
N GLN A 69 -0.89 9.52 -2.28
CA GLN A 69 -1.57 9.99 -3.48
C GLN A 69 -3.09 9.79 -3.39
N ALA A 70 -3.52 8.71 -2.71
CA ALA A 70 -4.92 8.39 -2.50
C ALA A 70 -5.08 7.54 -1.22
N ASP A 71 -6.27 7.63 -0.63
CA ASP A 71 -6.66 6.94 0.59
C ASP A 71 -8.10 6.46 0.44
N ALA A 72 -8.31 5.15 0.52
CA ALA A 72 -9.65 4.54 0.53
C ALA A 72 -10.18 4.28 1.95
N SER A 73 -9.45 4.74 2.96
CA SER A 73 -9.86 4.73 4.36
C SER A 73 -10.66 5.99 4.63
N GLN A 74 -11.92 5.85 5.04
CA GLN A 74 -12.69 7.01 5.45
C GLN A 74 -12.07 7.56 6.76
N HIS A 75 -11.84 8.87 6.83
CA HIS A 75 -11.49 9.64 8.06
C HIS A 75 -10.05 9.67 8.56
N LEU A 76 -9.05 9.18 7.80
CA LEU A 76 -7.65 9.18 8.26
C LEU A 76 -7.08 10.61 8.40
N PHE A 77 -7.55 11.53 7.56
CA PHE A 77 -7.10 12.92 7.53
C PHE A 77 -8.28 13.88 7.62
N PRO A 78 -8.95 14.01 8.77
CA PRO A 78 -10.18 14.78 8.91
C PRO A 78 -9.99 16.28 8.64
N LYS A 79 -8.74 16.77 8.66
CA LYS A 79 -8.37 18.16 8.37
C LYS A 79 -7.82 18.38 6.95
N ALA A 80 -7.54 17.31 6.20
CA ALA A 80 -7.05 17.41 4.84
C ALA A 80 -8.22 17.48 3.85
N ARG A 81 -8.10 18.30 2.79
CA ARG A 81 -9.12 18.36 1.75
C ARG A 81 -9.01 17.17 0.80
N SER A 82 -7.80 16.63 0.65
CA SER A 82 -7.47 15.43 -0.10
C SER A 82 -6.34 14.67 0.59
N ALA A 83 -6.22 13.36 0.34
CA ALA A 83 -5.08 12.54 0.76
C ALA A 83 -3.73 13.12 0.29
N ARG A 84 -3.72 13.84 -0.84
CA ARG A 84 -2.53 14.50 -1.40
C ARG A 84 -2.02 15.67 -0.55
N ASP A 85 -2.88 16.28 0.25
CA ASP A 85 -2.52 17.43 1.10
C ASP A 85 -1.81 17.00 2.39
N VAL A 86 -1.73 15.69 2.65
CA VAL A 86 -1.09 15.15 3.84
C VAL A 86 0.42 15.38 3.74
N PRO A 87 1.04 16.09 4.70
CA PRO A 87 2.47 16.39 4.69
C PRO A 87 3.31 15.19 5.18
N LEU A 88 2.88 13.97 4.87
CA LEU A 88 3.62 12.76 5.17
C LEU A 88 4.60 12.47 4.03
N ARG A 89 5.87 12.27 4.40
CA ARG A 89 6.96 11.83 3.52
C ARG A 89 7.65 10.64 4.15
N VAL A 90 7.90 9.60 3.35
CA VAL A 90 8.66 8.42 3.77
C VAL A 90 9.86 8.31 2.83
N PRO A 91 11.11 8.40 3.32
CA PRO A 91 12.28 8.26 2.47
C PRO A 91 12.28 6.91 1.77
N LEU A 92 12.68 6.85 0.50
CA LEU A 92 12.78 5.58 -0.21
C LEU A 92 13.74 4.63 0.45
N SER A 93 14.73 5.08 1.22
CA SER A 93 15.66 4.23 1.98
C SER A 93 15.04 3.56 3.21
N ASP A 94 13.85 4.00 3.63
CA ASP A 94 13.30 3.70 4.94
C ASP A 94 12.28 2.55 4.94
N GLY A 95 12.53 1.61 5.84
CA GLY A 95 11.64 0.52 6.21
C GLY A 95 11.08 -0.34 5.06
N LEU A 96 9.94 -0.97 5.36
CA LEU A 96 9.23 -1.87 4.44
C LEU A 96 8.76 -1.16 3.17
N LEU A 97 8.20 0.04 3.30
CA LEU A 97 7.64 0.78 2.16
C LEU A 97 8.75 1.16 1.17
N GLY A 98 9.86 1.70 1.68
CA GLY A 98 11.02 2.01 0.86
C GLY A 98 11.60 0.76 0.18
N TYR A 99 11.68 -0.36 0.89
CA TYR A 99 12.13 -1.63 0.31
C TYR A 99 11.24 -2.07 -0.87
N VAL A 100 9.92 -2.11 -0.70
CA VAL A 100 8.99 -2.52 -1.76
C VAL A 100 9.05 -1.57 -2.95
N ALA A 101 9.05 -0.26 -2.71
CA ALA A 101 9.13 0.76 -3.76
C ALA A 101 10.42 0.68 -4.59
N ARG A 102 11.55 0.29 -3.98
CA ARG A 102 12.83 0.19 -4.71
C ARG A 102 13.02 -1.16 -5.39
N THR A 103 12.56 -2.25 -4.78
CA THR A 103 12.87 -3.61 -5.24
C THR A 103 11.77 -4.22 -6.12
N GLY A 104 10.54 -3.72 -6.02
CA GLY A 104 9.39 -4.37 -6.65
C GLY A 104 9.05 -5.73 -6.02
N ILE A 105 9.61 -6.07 -4.86
CA ILE A 105 9.31 -7.32 -4.16
C ILE A 105 8.16 -7.05 -3.18
N PRO A 106 6.99 -7.69 -3.33
CA PRO A 106 5.86 -7.50 -2.43
C PRO A 106 6.17 -8.05 -1.03
N ILE A 107 5.50 -7.49 -0.02
CA ILE A 107 5.60 -7.94 1.38
C ILE A 107 4.20 -8.15 1.92
N CYS A 108 3.99 -9.26 2.62
CA CYS A 108 2.79 -9.48 3.42
C CYS A 108 3.16 -10.07 4.77
N LEU A 109 2.79 -9.37 5.84
CA LEU A 109 3.14 -9.67 7.21
C LEU A 109 1.85 -9.82 8.05
N PRO A 110 1.67 -10.94 8.76
CA PRO A 110 0.56 -11.08 9.71
C PRO A 110 0.75 -10.22 10.95
N ASP A 111 2.00 -9.91 11.28
CA ASP A 111 2.37 -9.01 12.37
C ASP A 111 3.59 -8.18 11.94
N ALA A 112 3.37 -6.91 11.69
CA ALA A 112 4.36 -5.95 11.25
C ALA A 112 5.39 -5.66 12.36
N HIS A 113 5.03 -5.78 13.64
CA HIS A 113 5.94 -5.49 14.74
C HIS A 113 7.06 -6.52 14.90
N HIS A 114 6.94 -7.69 14.28
CA HIS A 114 7.99 -8.69 14.24
C HIS A 114 9.03 -8.49 13.13
N ASP A 115 8.78 -7.59 12.17
CA ASP A 115 9.76 -7.28 11.12
C ASP A 115 10.62 -6.07 11.54
N PRO A 116 11.96 -6.20 11.62
CA PRO A 116 12.83 -5.10 12.05
C PRO A 116 12.84 -3.90 11.10
N ARG A 117 12.35 -4.07 9.87
CA ARG A 117 12.21 -2.98 8.89
C ARG A 117 10.91 -2.20 9.07
N PHE A 118 10.02 -2.62 9.97
CA PHE A 118 8.78 -1.89 10.23
C PHE A 118 9.08 -0.59 10.98
N ASN A 119 8.75 0.54 10.35
CA ASN A 119 8.92 1.86 10.95
C ASN A 119 7.64 2.31 11.69
N ARG A 120 7.64 2.18 13.01
CA ARG A 120 6.52 2.60 13.87
C ARG A 120 6.27 4.13 13.89
N SER A 121 7.26 4.95 13.53
CA SER A 121 7.05 6.41 13.46
C SER A 121 6.04 6.82 12.39
N LEU A 122 5.85 5.99 11.35
CA LEU A 122 4.82 6.20 10.33
C LEU A 122 3.41 6.10 10.94
N ASP A 123 3.19 5.07 11.75
CA ASP A 123 1.96 4.83 12.49
C ASP A 123 1.64 6.00 13.44
N GLU A 124 2.64 6.49 14.17
CA GLU A 124 2.50 7.64 15.08
C GLU A 124 2.06 8.91 14.32
N ARG A 125 2.71 9.20 13.18
CA ARG A 125 2.36 10.35 12.32
C ARG A 125 0.97 10.24 11.71
N LEU A 126 0.51 9.01 11.47
CA LEU A 126 -0.83 8.70 10.95
C LEU A 126 -1.87 8.51 12.06
N SER A 127 -1.49 8.61 13.34
CA SER A 127 -2.34 8.26 14.49
C SER A 127 -3.02 6.91 14.29
N TYR A 128 -2.23 5.90 13.93
CA TYR A 128 -2.68 4.56 13.59
C TYR A 128 -1.81 3.49 14.26
N SER A 129 -2.34 2.28 14.35
CA SER A 129 -1.59 1.10 14.78
C SER A 129 -1.77 0.01 13.73
N THR A 130 -0.70 -0.25 12.99
CA THR A 130 -0.61 -1.32 12.00
C THR A 130 -0.17 -2.60 12.68
N THR A 131 -1.06 -3.59 12.71
CA THR A 131 -0.80 -4.95 13.17
C THR A 131 -0.43 -5.84 12.00
N SER A 132 -1.31 -6.05 11.03
CA SER A 132 -0.99 -6.76 9.78
C SER A 132 -0.78 -5.78 8.63
N LEU A 133 0.13 -6.11 7.71
CA LEU A 133 0.51 -5.25 6.59
C LEU A 133 0.72 -6.05 5.31
N MET A 134 0.16 -5.56 4.19
CA MET A 134 0.48 -6.01 2.84
C MET A 134 0.90 -4.79 2.02
N ALA A 135 2.13 -4.81 1.50
CA ALA A 135 2.69 -3.76 0.67
C ALA A 135 3.02 -4.32 -0.72
N LEU A 136 2.35 -3.79 -1.74
CA LEU A 136 2.43 -4.25 -3.12
C LEU A 136 2.97 -3.15 -4.02
N PRO A 137 4.01 -3.41 -4.82
CA PRO A 137 4.59 -2.40 -5.70
C PRO A 137 3.63 -2.05 -6.83
N VAL A 138 3.63 -0.78 -7.26
CA VAL A 138 2.88 -0.32 -8.43
C VAL A 138 3.88 -0.11 -9.57
N PRO A 139 3.84 -0.91 -10.65
CA PRO A 139 4.73 -0.77 -11.79
C PRO A 139 4.60 0.59 -12.45
N ASP A 140 5.72 1.15 -12.91
CA ASP A 140 5.71 2.34 -13.74
C ASP A 140 5.09 2.00 -15.11
N PRO A 141 4.08 2.74 -15.58
CA PRO A 141 3.37 2.43 -16.83
C PRO A 141 4.24 2.63 -18.07
N VAL A 142 5.37 3.34 -17.95
CA VAL A 142 6.31 3.61 -19.04
C VAL A 142 7.50 2.66 -18.99
N ASP A 143 8.06 2.44 -17.79
CA ASP A 143 9.19 1.53 -17.58
C ASP A 143 8.75 0.31 -16.74
N PRO A 144 8.51 -0.86 -17.36
CA PRO A 144 8.05 -2.05 -16.65
C PRO A 144 9.07 -2.62 -15.66
N THR A 145 10.32 -2.16 -15.68
CA THR A 145 11.35 -2.54 -14.71
C THR A 145 11.38 -1.62 -13.49
N ALA A 146 10.75 -0.45 -13.57
CA ALA A 146 10.67 0.53 -12.50
C ALA A 146 9.32 0.45 -11.77
N GLN A 147 9.31 1.00 -10.55
CA GLN A 147 8.09 1.15 -9.75
C GLN A 147 7.77 2.64 -9.63
N MET A 148 6.51 3.00 -9.86
CA MET A 148 6.04 4.37 -9.63
C MET A 148 5.64 4.60 -8.17
N GLY A 149 5.45 3.53 -7.39
CA GLY A 149 4.99 3.62 -6.02
C GLY A 149 4.61 2.26 -5.44
N LEU A 150 3.68 2.26 -4.49
CA LEU A 150 3.12 1.05 -3.89
C LEU A 150 1.71 1.28 -3.35
N ILE A 151 0.94 0.20 -3.25
CA ILE A 151 -0.28 0.14 -2.45
C ILE A 151 0.08 -0.47 -1.10
N LEU A 152 -0.32 0.20 -0.02
CA LEU A 152 -0.23 -0.29 1.35
C LEU A 152 -1.63 -0.64 1.83
N ILE A 153 -1.84 -1.91 2.19
CA ILE A 153 -3.05 -2.42 2.81
C ILE A 153 -2.73 -2.80 4.26
N SER A 154 -3.51 -2.28 5.20
CA SER A 154 -3.24 -2.45 6.63
C SER A 154 -4.44 -3.02 7.38
N ASN A 155 -4.13 -3.85 8.37
CA ASN A 155 -5.02 -4.51 9.32
C ASN A 155 -6.16 -5.30 8.68
N LYS A 156 -6.02 -6.63 8.64
CA LYS A 156 -7.10 -7.55 8.28
C LYS A 156 -8.27 -7.37 9.26
N VAL A 157 -9.48 -7.14 8.74
CA VAL A 157 -10.69 -7.12 9.56
C VAL A 157 -10.91 -8.52 10.13
N GLY A 158 -11.07 -8.58 11.46
CA GLY A 158 -11.10 -9.83 12.23
C GLY A 158 -9.75 -10.25 12.82
N GLY A 159 -8.66 -9.55 12.46
CA GLY A 159 -7.29 -9.85 12.90
C GLY A 159 -6.60 -10.94 12.07
N GLY A 160 -5.30 -11.15 12.32
CA GLY A 160 -4.49 -12.16 11.65
C GLY A 160 -3.84 -11.71 10.33
N ALA A 161 -3.42 -12.70 9.54
CA ALA A 161 -2.81 -12.50 8.23
C ALA A 161 -3.83 -12.07 7.16
N PHE A 162 -3.35 -11.49 6.06
CA PHE A 162 -4.12 -11.33 4.83
C PHE A 162 -4.28 -12.64 4.06
#